data_AF-J3M3D5-F1
#
_entry.id   AF-J3M3D5-F1
#
_cell.length_a   1.000
_cell.length_b   1.000
_cell.length_c   1.000
_cell.angle_alpha   90.00
_cell.angle_beta   90.00
_cell.angle_gamma   90.00
#
_symmetry.space_group_name_H-M   'P 1'
#
loop_
_entity.id
_entity.type
_entity.pdbx_description
1 polymer ?
#
loop_
_entity_poly.entity_id
_entity_poly.type
_entity_poly.pdbx_seq_one_letter_code
_entity_poly.pdbx_strand_id
1 'polypeptide(L)' 'MEVFQAAQFVRLRSSVRSSRYLAAADDGETVFLCARRGLHNTVWAVEPVAGVIPGASAGP' A
#
# COMPACT_ATOMS: atom_id res chain seq x y z
N MET A 1 6.48 -4.11 10.70
CA MET A 1 6.37 -4.07 9.24
C MET A 1 6.73 -5.45 8.75
N GLU A 2 5.80 -6.19 8.15
CA GLU A 2 6.14 -7.46 7.49
C GLU A 2 6.81 -7.12 6.16
N VAL A 3 7.99 -7.68 5.93
CA VAL A 3 8.75 -7.46 4.68
C VAL A 3 8.26 -8.49 3.67
N PHE A 4 7.65 -8.02 2.59
CA PHE A 4 7.20 -8.88 1.51
C PHE A 4 8.35 -9.05 0.51
N GLN A 5 8.94 -10.23 0.46
CA GLN A 5 10.09 -10.53 -0.41
C GLN A 5 9.70 -10.67 -1.90
N ALA A 6 8.41 -10.79 -2.23
CA ALA A 6 7.93 -11.02 -3.60
C ALA A 6 6.44 -10.66 -3.84
N ALA A 7 5.84 -9.79 -3.01
CA ALA A 7 4.42 -9.45 -3.20
C ALA A 7 4.26 -8.48 -4.38
N GLN A 8 3.62 -8.94 -5.45
CA GLN A 8 3.19 -8.08 -6.57
C GLN A 8 2.01 -7.18 -6.18
N PHE A 9 1.18 -7.65 -5.25
CA PHE A 9 -0.01 -6.95 -4.81
C PHE A 9 -0.13 -6.96 -3.30
N VAL A 10 -0.49 -5.80 -2.73
CA VAL A 10 -0.63 -5.62 -1.28
C VAL A 10 -1.93 -4.93 -0.93
N ARG A 11 -2.31 -5.01 0.35
CA ARG A 11 -3.33 -4.16 0.96
C ARG A 11 -2.71 -3.38 2.10
N LEU A 12 -2.85 -2.07 2.07
CA LEU A 12 -2.28 -1.17 3.07
C LEU A 12 -3.30 -0.94 4.19
N ARG A 13 -3.09 -1.59 5.34
CA ARG A 13 -3.94 -1.43 6.52
C ARG A 13 -3.51 -0.20 7.31
N SER A 14 -4.47 0.62 7.73
CA SER A 14 -4.19 1.74 8.63
C SER A 14 -3.74 1.23 10.01
N SER A 15 -2.67 1.82 10.54
CA SER A 15 -2.18 1.54 11.90
C SER A 15 -3.10 2.12 12.98
N VAL A 16 -3.64 3.33 12.75
CA VAL A 16 -4.53 4.05 13.67
C VAL A 16 -5.96 3.51 13.61
N ARG A 17 -6.44 3.15 12.42
CA ARG A 17 -7.78 2.62 12.19
C ARG A 17 -7.67 1.18 11.67
N SER A 18 -7.35 0.26 12.58
CA SER A 18 -6.96 -1.14 12.30
C SER A 18 -7.94 -1.95 11.44
N SER A 19 -9.20 -1.51 11.31
CA SER A 19 -10.20 -2.13 10.45
C SER A 19 -10.26 -1.56 9.02
N ARG A 20 -9.43 -0.56 8.68
CA ARG A 20 -9.52 0.18 7.41
C ARG A 20 -8.30 0.00 6.54
N TYR A 21 -8.52 0.02 5.24
CA TYR A 21 -7.53 -0.16 4.19
C TYR A 21 -7.53 1.03 3.23
N LEU A 22 -6.37 1.33 2.64
CA LEU A 22 -6.26 2.32 1.57
C LEU A 22 -6.96 1.80 0.31
N ALA A 23 -7.84 2.63 -0.27
CA ALA A 23 -8.62 2.34 -1.46
C ALA A 23 -8.48 3.46 -2.48
N ALA A 24 -8.52 3.11 -3.76
CA ALA A 24 -8.64 4.06 -4.87
C ALA A 24 -10.12 4.37 -5.16
N ALA A 25 -10.42 5.63 -5.45
CA ALA A 25 -11.70 6.04 -6.01
C ALA A 25 -11.77 5.77 -7.52
N ASP A 26 -12.97 5.90 -8.09
CA ASP A 26 -13.21 5.66 -9.52
C ASP A 26 -12.69 6.77 -10.43
N ASP A 27 -12.27 7.91 -9.86
CA ASP A 27 -11.67 9.04 -10.59
C ASP A 27 -10.20 8.81 -11.00
N GLY A 28 -9.59 7.71 -10.53
CA GLY A 28 -8.22 7.34 -10.84
C GLY A 28 -7.15 8.13 -10.07
N GLU A 29 -7.53 9.05 -9.18
CA GLU A 29 -6.61 9.94 -8.48
C GLU A 29 -6.83 9.93 -6.97
N THR A 30 -8.09 9.96 -6.54
CA THR A 30 -8.43 10.09 -5.12
C THR A 30 -8.18 8.79 -4.37
N VAL A 31 -7.57 8.89 -3.19
CA VAL A 31 -7.37 7.78 -2.26
C VAL A 31 -8.06 8.02 -0.92
N PHE A 32 -8.64 6.98 -0.34
CA PHE A 32 -9.37 7.08 0.93
C PHE A 32 -9.27 5.80 1.76
N LEU A 33 -9.67 5.87 3.03
CA LEU A 33 -9.68 4.71 3.93
C LEU A 33 -11.06 4.06 3.98
N CYS A 34 -11.14 2.84 3.45
CA CYS A 34 -12.36 2.03 3.39
C CYS A 34 -12.36 0.93 4.47
N ALA A 35 -13.51 0.71 5.12
CA ALA A 35 -13.69 -0.37 6.10
C ALA A 35 -14.14 -1.71 5.47
N ARG A 36 -14.59 -1.71 4.21
CA ARG A 36 -15.03 -2.95 3.54
C ARG A 36 -13.83 -3.77 3.10
N ARG A 37 -13.70 -4.95 3.71
CA ARG A 37 -12.76 -5.99 3.28
C ARG A 37 -13.22 -6.57 1.93
N GLY A 38 -12.33 -6.66 0.95
CA GLY A 38 -12.57 -7.43 -0.28
C GLY A 38 -12.95 -6.63 -1.53
N LEU A 39 -12.90 -5.30 -1.49
CA LEU A 39 -13.03 -4.51 -2.72
C LEU A 39 -11.72 -4.54 -3.51
N HIS A 40 -11.82 -4.75 -4.82
CA HIS A 40 -10.67 -4.78 -5.73
C HIS A 40 -9.89 -3.46 -5.70
N ASN A 41 -10.56 -2.33 -5.48
CA ASN A 41 -9.94 -1.01 -5.35
C ASN A 41 -9.08 -0.82 -4.08
N THR A 42 -9.01 -1.83 -3.19
CA THR A 42 -8.10 -1.81 -2.02
C THR A 42 -6.78 -2.55 -2.28
N VAL A 43 -6.62 -3.14 -3.47
CA VAL A 43 -5.43 -3.89 -3.88
C VAL A 43 -4.50 -2.95 -4.66
N TRP A 44 -3.24 -2.91 -4.26
CA TRP A 44 -2.22 -2.03 -4.83
C TRP A 44 -1.10 -2.86 -5.42
N ALA A 45 -0.72 -2.56 -6.67
CA ALA A 45 0.50 -3.11 -7.26
C ALA A 45 1.73 -2.51 -6.57
N VAL A 46 2.74 -3.34 -6.34
CA VAL A 46 4.03 -2.90 -5.80
C VAL A 46 5.08 -3.09 -6.88
N GLU A 47 5.62 -1.98 -7.35
CA GLU A 47 6.71 -1.98 -8.31
C GLU A 47 8.03 -1.66 -7.57
N PRO A 48 9.00 -2.59 -7.56
CA PRO A 48 10.31 -2.31 -7.00
C PRO A 48 11.02 -1.30 -7.92
N VAL A 49 11.25 -0.10 -7.40
CA VAL A 49 11.99 0.93 -8.13
C VAL A 49 13.48 0.62 -8.01
N ALA A 50 14.09 0.13 -9.08
CA ALA A 50 15.53 -0.05 -9.17
C ALA A 50 16.21 1.33 -9.34
N GLY A 51 16.64 1.93 -8.23
CA GLY A 51 17.34 3.20 -8.21
C GLY A 51 17.62 3.66 -6.79
N VAL A 52 18.72 4.40 -6.60
CA VAL A 52 19.01 5.02 -5.30
C VAL A 52 17.83 5.91 -4.94
N ILE A 53 17.09 5.58 -3.88
CA ILE A 53 16.11 6.50 -3.32
C ILE A 53 16.95 7.54 -2.56
N PRO A 54 17.01 8.81 -3.00
CA PRO A 54 17.78 9.81 -2.28
C PRO A 54 17.21 9.91 -0.86
N GLY A 55 18.00 9.53 0.13
CA GLY A 55 17.61 9.54 1.55
C GLY A 55 17.18 8.19 2.14
N ALA A 56 17.14 7.09 1.38
CA ALA A 56 17.00 5.75 1.97
C ALA A 56 18.35 5.33 2.58
N SER A 57 18.57 5.73 3.84
CA SER A 57 19.63 5.14 4.66
C SER A 57 19.33 3.66 4.83
N ALA A 58 20.25 2.80 4.37
CA ALA A 58 20.25 1.39 4.73
C ALA A 58 20.41 1.31 6.26
N GLY A 59 19.29 1.06 6.95
CA GLY A 59 19.31 0.78 8.39
C GLY A 59 20.05 -0.53 8.68
N PRO A 60 20.52 -0.72 9.93
CA PRO A 60 21.46 -1.77 10.33
C PRO A 60 20.89 -3.18 10.21
#